data_AF-A0A920BE09-F1
#
_entry.id   AF-A0A920BE09-F1
#
_cell.length_a   1.000
_cell.length_b   1.000
_cell.length_c   1.000
_cell.angle_alpha   90.00
_cell.angle_beta   90.00
_cell.angle_gamma   90.00
#
_symmetry.space_group_name_H-M   'P 1'
#
loop_
_entity.id
_entity.type
_entity.pdbx_description
1 polymer ?
#
loop_
_entity_poly.entity_id
_entity_poly.type
_entity_poly.pdbx_seq_one_letter_code
_entity_poly.pdbx_strand_id
1 'polypeptide(L)'
;MRFAAICLALTLLLGSLNLVQYSGWWPGFLDRNLLKTLHLQMGLLGWIGFLIFGVGFHVIPMFYLSKPFSDKQARGILLNAFGSLSALSTGSILGMGKDWLILFSLPGLASVFYFSYTLLRMLHQRKRKVHDSTLRLWQGGILALCLSLPLGLSHLVSPGQQWLFLFGIFFIGGFAISVSIGMLYKIVPFLIWFHRFSSLVGQVRVPLLKDLLPKRGPAIQATLHGVSLLLVCNGIFFQEDLSIRIGAGLWMVSSLMLLIHLIFVVSHKPKIPIPHLG
;
A
#
# COMPACT_ATOMS: atom_id res chain seq x y z
N MET A 1 1.72 1.06 14.69
CA MET A 1 0.31 1.48 14.86
C MET A 1 0.16 2.87 15.48
N ARG A 2 0.81 3.19 16.62
CA ARG A 2 0.68 4.52 17.26
C ARG A 2 0.97 5.70 16.33
N PHE A 3 2.11 5.69 15.61
CA PHE A 3 2.44 6.75 14.64
C PHE A 3 1.38 6.93 13.55
N ALA A 4 0.89 5.83 12.98
CA ALA A 4 -0.16 5.86 11.96
C ALA A 4 -1.46 6.48 12.48
N ALA A 5 -1.86 6.18 13.72
CA ALA A 5 -3.06 6.73 14.34
C ALA A 5 -2.93 8.24 14.62
N ILE A 6 -1.76 8.68 15.11
CA ILE A 6 -1.47 10.11 15.30
C ILE A 6 -1.53 10.85 13.95
N CYS A 7 -0.89 10.30 12.92
CA CYS A 7 -0.90 10.91 11.59
C CYS A 7 -2.31 10.92 10.98
N LEU A 8 -3.13 9.89 11.21
CA LEU A 8 -4.54 9.88 10.79
C LEU A 8 -5.32 11.01 11.46
N ALA A 9 -5.19 11.17 12.78
CA ALA A 9 -5.86 12.25 13.51
C ALA A 9 -5.45 13.63 12.95
N LEU A 10 -4.15 13.84 12.70
CA LEU A 10 -3.65 15.07 12.07
C LEU A 10 -4.17 15.24 10.64
N THR A 11 -4.26 14.16 9.86
CA THR A 11 -4.80 14.19 8.49
C THR A 11 -6.26 14.64 8.48
N LEU A 12 -7.08 14.09 9.38
CA LEU A 12 -8.49 14.45 9.54
C LEU A 12 -8.65 15.90 10.00
N LEU A 13 -7.82 16.34 10.96
CA LEU A 13 -7.80 17.73 11.41
C LEU A 13 -7.46 18.68 10.26
N LEU A 14 -6.35 18.45 9.57
CA LEU A 14 -5.90 19.29 8.45
C LEU A 14 -6.91 19.30 7.29
N GLY A 15 -7.54 18.17 7.00
CA GLY A 15 -8.61 18.07 6.00
C GLY A 15 -9.85 18.87 6.39
N SER A 16 -10.26 18.79 7.66
CA SER A 16 -11.38 19.56 8.20
C SER A 16 -11.09 21.06 8.16
N LEU A 17 -9.88 21.48 8.55
CA LEU A 17 -9.45 22.88 8.47
C LEU A 17 -9.46 23.39 7.02
N ASN A 18 -9.01 22.57 6.05
CA ASN A 18 -9.06 22.93 4.64
C ASN A 18 -10.50 23.11 4.13
N LEU A 19 -11.43 22.26 4.60
CA LEU A 19 -12.85 22.33 4.25
C LEU A 19 -13.50 23.59 4.81
N VAL A 20 -13.25 23.92 6.08
CA VAL A 20 -13.77 25.14 6.73
C VAL A 20 -13.21 26.41 6.06
N GLN A 21 -11.94 26.38 5.67
CA GLN A 21 -11.35 27.49 4.92
C GLN A 21 -11.95 27.61 3.51
N TYR A 22 -12.23 26.49 2.85
CA TYR A 22 -12.88 26.46 1.55
C TYR A 22 -14.34 26.95 1.60
N SER A 23 -15.08 26.69 2.68
CA SER A 23 -16.45 27.17 2.85
C SER A 23 -16.56 28.66 3.19
N GLY A 24 -15.43 29.34 3.42
CA GLY A 24 -15.38 30.75 3.82
C GLY A 24 -15.76 31.01 5.28
N TRP A 25 -15.96 29.96 6.08
CA TRP A 25 -16.36 30.09 7.49
C TRP A 25 -15.22 30.56 8.40
N TRP A 26 -13.97 30.33 7.98
CA TRP A 26 -12.80 30.81 8.69
C TRP A 26 -11.67 31.07 7.67
N PRO A 27 -11.08 32.28 7.61
CA PRO A 27 -10.04 32.59 6.64
C PRO A 27 -8.74 31.81 6.88
N GLY A 28 -8.53 31.26 8.08
CA GLY A 28 -7.32 30.53 8.44
C GLY A 28 -6.11 31.44 8.69
N PHE A 29 -5.15 30.98 9.50
CA PHE A 29 -3.84 31.62 9.63
C PHE A 29 -2.80 31.04 8.67
N LEU A 30 -3.04 29.82 8.17
CA LEU A 30 -2.17 29.12 7.25
C LEU A 30 -2.75 29.19 5.83
N ASP A 31 -1.85 29.30 4.86
CA ASP A 31 -2.23 29.21 3.45
C ASP A 31 -2.88 27.85 3.14
N ARG A 32 -3.89 27.88 2.27
CA ARG A 32 -4.66 26.69 1.91
C ARG A 32 -3.80 25.66 1.20
N ASN A 33 -2.81 26.06 0.39
CA ASN A 33 -1.93 25.10 -0.28
C ASN A 33 -0.99 24.44 0.73
N LEU A 34 -0.49 25.18 1.73
CA LEU A 34 0.26 24.60 2.83
C LEU A 34 -0.57 23.56 3.60
N LEU A 35 -1.83 23.86 3.94
CA LEU A 35 -2.72 22.89 4.59
C LEU A 35 -2.93 21.63 3.73
N LYS A 36 -3.10 21.77 2.41
CA LYS A 36 -3.21 20.62 1.49
C LYS A 36 -1.93 19.79 1.50
N THR A 37 -0.76 20.44 1.42
CA THR A 37 0.54 19.76 1.45
C THR A 37 0.72 18.96 2.74
N LEU A 38 0.43 19.57 3.89
CA LEU A 38 0.51 18.90 5.19
C LEU A 38 -0.51 17.75 5.30
N HIS A 39 -1.74 17.95 4.83
CA HIS A 39 -2.76 16.90 4.78
C HIS A 39 -2.29 15.70 3.95
N LEU A 40 -1.72 15.93 2.76
CA LEU A 40 -1.21 14.87 1.90
C LEU A 40 0.01 14.16 2.52
N GLN A 41 0.95 14.90 3.12
CA GLN A 41 2.10 14.34 3.82
C GLN A 41 1.66 13.45 4.99
N MET A 42 0.75 13.93 5.84
CA MET A 42 0.23 13.19 6.99
C MET A 42 -0.63 11.99 6.56
N GLY A 43 -1.45 12.13 5.52
CA GLY A 43 -2.36 11.09 5.07
C GLY A 43 -1.64 9.95 4.35
N LEU A 44 -0.75 10.29 3.42
CA LEU A 44 -0.04 9.30 2.62
C LEU A 44 1.15 8.72 3.38
N LEU A 45 2.15 9.53 3.71
CA LEU A 45 3.38 9.04 4.34
C LEU A 45 3.15 8.69 5.81
N GLY A 46 2.39 9.53 6.52
CA GLY A 46 2.12 9.35 7.94
C GLY A 46 1.10 8.26 8.26
N TRP A 47 -0.08 8.27 7.64
CA TRP A 47 -1.11 7.30 7.98
C TRP A 47 -0.95 6.01 7.17
N ILE A 48 -1.12 6.07 5.85
CA ILE A 48 -1.09 4.88 4.99
C ILE A 48 0.30 4.21 5.06
N GLY A 49 1.38 4.98 4.94
CA GLY A 49 2.76 4.48 4.99
C GLY A 49 3.07 3.75 6.30
N PHE A 50 2.89 4.38 7.45
CA PHE A 50 3.17 3.74 8.74
C PHE A 50 2.21 2.59 9.07
N LEU A 51 0.96 2.63 8.59
CA LEU A 51 0.05 1.51 8.72
C LEU A 51 0.58 0.28 7.98
N ILE A 52 0.94 0.44 6.71
CA ILE A 52 1.47 -0.66 5.89
C ILE A 52 2.82 -1.16 6.42
N PHE A 53 3.71 -0.27 6.89
CA PHE A 53 4.96 -0.71 7.52
C PHE A 53 4.69 -1.53 8.79
N GLY A 54 3.83 -1.03 9.68
CA GLY A 54 3.51 -1.71 10.93
C GLY A 54 2.89 -3.09 10.73
N VAL A 55 1.94 -3.20 9.80
CA VAL A 55 1.32 -4.47 9.40
C VAL A 55 2.34 -5.35 8.69
N GLY A 56 3.12 -4.79 7.76
CA GLY A 56 4.11 -5.49 6.95
C GLY A 56 5.20 -6.18 7.76
N PHE A 57 5.64 -5.59 8.88
CA PHE A 57 6.62 -6.20 9.78
C PHE A 57 6.17 -7.55 10.35
N HIS A 58 4.86 -7.79 10.50
CA HIS A 58 4.31 -9.00 11.10
C HIS A 58 3.69 -9.94 10.07
N VAL A 59 2.92 -9.37 9.15
CA VAL A 59 2.10 -10.11 8.20
C VAL A 59 2.94 -10.79 7.12
N ILE A 60 4.01 -10.13 6.66
CA ILE A 60 4.87 -10.68 5.61
C ILE A 60 5.63 -11.91 6.14
N PRO A 61 6.32 -11.86 7.29
CA PRO A 61 6.95 -13.06 7.87
C PRO A 61 5.98 -14.22 8.06
N MET A 62 4.76 -13.94 8.50
CA MET A 62 3.72 -14.95 8.74
C MET A 62 3.33 -15.70 7.45
N PHE A 63 3.01 -14.99 6.37
CA PHE A 63 2.52 -15.63 5.13
C PHE A 63 3.62 -16.18 4.23
N TYR A 64 4.84 -15.63 4.29
CA TYR A 64 5.95 -16.05 3.43
C TYR A 64 7.00 -16.91 4.15
N LEU A 65 6.80 -17.22 5.45
CA LEU A 65 7.70 -18.02 6.27
C LEU A 65 9.16 -17.52 6.21
N SER A 66 9.33 -16.20 6.21
CA SER A 66 10.63 -15.53 6.26
C SER A 66 11.00 -15.18 7.70
N LYS A 67 12.29 -14.96 7.97
CA LYS A 67 12.73 -14.44 9.27
C LYS A 67 12.08 -13.06 9.50
N PRO A 68 11.50 -12.79 10.69
CA PRO A 68 10.92 -11.48 10.98
C PRO A 68 12.01 -10.40 11.05
N PHE A 69 11.57 -9.14 10.92
CA PHE A 69 12.43 -8.01 11.25
C PHE A 69 12.80 -8.07 12.73
N SER A 70 14.04 -7.72 13.07
CA SER A 70 14.37 -7.49 14.49
C SER A 70 13.69 -6.22 15.00
N ASP A 71 13.32 -6.21 16.28
CA ASP A 71 12.63 -5.06 16.90
C ASP A 71 13.45 -3.77 16.78
N LYS A 72 14.77 -3.86 16.93
CA LYS A 72 15.68 -2.72 16.77
C LYS A 72 15.64 -2.14 15.36
N GLN A 73 15.62 -3.01 14.34
CA GLN A 73 15.53 -2.56 12.93
C GLN A 73 14.18 -1.92 12.64
N ALA A 74 13.07 -2.57 13.03
CA ALA A 74 11.73 -2.05 12.80
C ALA A 74 11.55 -0.68 13.50
N ARG A 75 11.98 -0.57 14.77
CA ARG A 75 11.93 0.68 15.53
C ARG A 75 12.79 1.78 14.89
N GLY A 76 14.00 1.45 14.45
CA GLY A 76 14.90 2.41 13.77
C GLY A 76 14.29 2.98 12.50
N ILE A 77 13.73 2.12 11.64
CA ILE A 77 13.01 2.52 10.41
C ILE A 77 11.87 3.48 10.76
N LEU A 78 11.03 3.10 11.73
CA LEU A 78 9.85 3.90 12.09
C LEU A 78 10.22 5.26 12.69
N LEU A 79 11.20 5.31 13.60
CA LEU A 79 11.62 6.55 14.24
C LEU A 79 12.28 7.51 13.25
N ASN A 80 13.17 7.01 12.39
CA ASN A 80 13.84 7.83 11.38
C ASN A 80 12.84 8.37 10.36
N ALA A 81 11.91 7.54 9.88
CA ALA A 81 10.86 7.98 8.98
C ALA A 81 9.93 9.01 9.65
N PHE A 82 9.57 8.81 10.92
CA PHE A 82 8.66 9.71 11.62
C PHE A 82 9.32 11.05 11.95
N GLY A 83 10.58 11.02 12.38
CA GLY A 83 11.39 12.22 12.59
C GLY A 83 11.57 13.02 11.30
N SER A 84 11.84 12.34 10.18
CA SER A 84 11.92 12.94 8.85
C SER A 84 10.61 13.60 8.42
N LEU A 85 9.48 12.90 8.55
CA LEU A 85 8.15 13.45 8.24
C LEU A 85 7.82 14.66 9.11
N SER A 86 8.13 14.60 10.41
CA SER A 86 7.90 15.70 11.34
C SER A 86 8.76 16.92 10.98
N ALA A 87 10.05 16.72 10.71
CA ALA A 87 10.96 17.79 10.31
C ALA A 87 10.54 18.42 8.97
N LEU A 88 10.14 17.61 7.98
CA LEU A 88 9.65 18.08 6.69
C LEU A 88 8.38 18.93 6.84
N SER A 89 7.44 18.49 7.69
CA SER A 89 6.19 19.20 7.96
C SER A 89 6.43 20.52 8.67
N THR A 90 7.26 20.51 9.71
CA THR A 90 7.66 21.72 10.44
C THR A 90 8.41 22.69 9.55
N GLY A 91 9.35 22.21 8.73
CA GLY A 91 10.07 23.03 7.75
C GLY A 91 9.12 23.69 6.74
N SER A 92 8.08 22.98 6.31
CA SER A 92 7.05 23.52 5.42
C SER A 92 6.21 24.62 6.11
N ILE A 93 5.87 24.43 7.40
CA ILE A 93 5.14 25.43 8.20
C ILE A 93 5.98 26.69 8.41
N LEU A 94 7.29 26.53 8.65
CA LEU A 94 8.23 27.63 8.85
C LEU A 94 8.67 28.32 7.56
N GLY A 95 8.20 27.87 6.39
CA GLY A 95 8.57 28.43 5.10
C GLY A 95 10.04 28.24 4.75
N MET A 96 10.68 27.16 5.23
CA MET A 96 12.08 26.88 4.93
C MET A 96 12.29 26.58 3.43
N GLY A 97 13.44 27.01 2.91
CA GLY A 97 13.80 26.81 1.51
C GLY A 97 13.91 25.33 1.10
N LYS A 98 13.85 25.07 -0.21
CA LYS A 98 13.84 23.72 -0.79
C LYS A 98 14.99 22.82 -0.31
N ASP A 99 16.18 23.38 -0.09
CA ASP A 99 17.36 22.60 0.31
C ASP A 99 17.19 22.00 1.70
N TRP A 100 16.56 22.75 2.63
CA TRP A 100 16.19 22.24 3.95
C TRP A 100 15.12 21.16 3.88
N LEU A 101 14.10 21.34 3.03
CA LEU A 101 13.04 20.34 2.85
C LEU A 101 13.60 19.04 2.27
N ILE A 102 14.51 19.14 1.30
CA ILE A 102 15.23 17.98 0.75
C ILE A 102 16.04 17.31 1.86
N LEU A 103 16.83 18.06 2.63
CA LEU A 103 17.63 17.54 3.74
C LEU A 103 16.77 16.79 4.77
N PHE A 104 15.63 17.37 5.18
CA PHE A 104 14.71 16.73 6.13
C PHE A 104 14.04 15.47 5.59
N SER A 105 13.92 15.32 4.26
CA SER A 105 13.36 14.12 3.63
C SER A 105 14.32 12.92 3.57
N LEU A 106 15.64 13.17 3.63
CA LEU A 106 16.67 12.13 3.42
C LEU A 106 16.58 10.97 4.42
N PRO A 107 16.40 11.19 5.74
CA PRO A 107 16.31 10.08 6.69
C PRO A 107 15.07 9.20 6.44
N GLY A 108 13.96 9.79 6.00
CA GLY A 108 12.74 9.06 5.63
C GLY A 108 12.93 8.25 4.35
N LEU A 109 13.56 8.85 3.34
CA LEU A 109 13.92 8.16 2.10
C LEU A 109 14.84 6.96 2.35
N ALA A 110 15.90 7.16 3.15
CA ALA A 110 16.81 6.10 3.57
C ALA A 110 16.08 4.98 4.33
N SER A 111 15.13 5.33 5.20
CA SER A 111 14.32 4.36 5.94
C SER A 111 13.46 3.50 5.02
N VAL A 112 12.84 4.12 4.00
CA VAL A 112 12.03 3.42 3.00
C VAL A 112 12.89 2.48 2.14
N PHE A 113 14.07 2.93 1.68
CA PHE A 113 14.99 2.06 0.93
C PHE A 113 15.52 0.92 1.79
N TYR A 114 15.88 1.18 3.05
CA TYR A 114 16.35 0.15 3.97
C TYR A 114 15.26 -0.88 4.30
N PHE A 115 14.02 -0.42 4.52
CA PHE A 115 12.84 -1.28 4.67
C PHE A 115 12.67 -2.17 3.43
N SER A 116 12.66 -1.56 2.25
CA SER A 116 12.43 -2.22 0.96
C SER A 116 13.51 -3.26 0.66
N TYR A 117 14.78 -2.92 0.86
CA TYR A 117 15.91 -3.83 0.71
C TYR A 117 15.80 -5.03 1.66
N THR A 118 15.54 -4.77 2.95
CA THR A 118 15.40 -5.82 3.96
C THR A 118 14.25 -6.76 3.62
N LEU A 119 13.13 -6.19 3.19
CA LEU A 119 11.94 -6.95 2.81
C LEU A 119 12.19 -7.80 1.56
N LEU A 120 12.79 -7.25 0.51
CA LEU A 120 13.14 -8.01 -0.70
C LEU A 120 14.15 -9.12 -0.40
N ARG A 121 15.14 -8.86 0.47
CA ARG A 121 16.08 -9.89 0.95
C ARG A 121 15.35 -11.01 1.68
N MET A 122 14.43 -10.69 2.58
CA MET A 122 13.61 -11.67 3.30
C MET A 122 12.76 -12.53 2.35
N LEU A 123 12.13 -11.88 1.37
CA LEU A 123 11.32 -12.56 0.36
C LEU A 123 12.17 -13.43 -0.57
N HIS A 124 13.41 -13.03 -0.87
CA HIS A 124 14.33 -13.83 -1.68
C HIS A 124 14.86 -15.06 -0.92
N GLN A 125 15.14 -14.92 0.37
CA GLN A 125 15.66 -15.97 1.25
C GLN A 125 14.57 -16.90 1.82
N ARG A 126 13.31 -16.74 1.41
CA ARG A 126 12.20 -17.55 1.89
C ARG A 126 12.41 -19.04 1.62
N LYS A 127 12.01 -19.89 2.57
CA LYS A 127 12.20 -21.35 2.49
C LYS A 127 11.45 -22.01 1.33
N ARG A 128 10.31 -21.46 0.90
CA ARG A 128 9.45 -22.05 -0.15
C ARG A 128 9.24 -21.08 -1.32
N LYS A 129 9.90 -21.33 -2.45
CA LYS A 129 9.80 -20.53 -3.67
C LYS A 129 8.71 -21.06 -4.61
N VAL A 130 7.45 -20.95 -4.21
CA VAL A 130 6.32 -21.18 -5.13
C VAL A 130 6.04 -19.89 -5.91
N HIS A 131 5.71 -20.02 -7.19
CA HIS A 131 5.26 -18.88 -7.99
C HIS A 131 3.91 -18.40 -7.43
N ASP A 132 3.90 -17.18 -6.90
CA ASP A 132 2.77 -16.62 -6.19
C ASP A 132 2.49 -15.20 -6.70
N SER A 133 1.30 -14.99 -7.23
CA SER A 133 0.88 -13.68 -7.74
C SER A 133 0.86 -12.63 -6.65
N THR A 134 0.61 -13.01 -5.39
CA THR A 134 0.66 -12.07 -4.27
C THR A 134 2.07 -11.58 -4.02
N LEU A 135 3.08 -12.40 -4.27
CA LEU A 135 4.48 -11.99 -4.15
C LEU A 135 4.84 -10.95 -5.22
N ARG A 136 4.37 -11.13 -6.46
CA ARG A 136 4.59 -10.16 -7.54
C ARG A 136 3.96 -8.81 -7.20
N LEU A 137 2.75 -8.80 -6.64
CA LEU A 137 2.08 -7.58 -6.18
C LEU A 137 2.85 -6.89 -5.04
N TRP A 138 3.44 -7.64 -4.12
CA TRP A 138 4.31 -7.09 -3.08
C TRP A 138 5.60 -6.48 -3.65
N GLN A 139 6.29 -7.20 -4.53
CA GLN A 139 7.52 -6.72 -5.15
C GLN A 139 7.28 -5.48 -6.02
N GLY A 140 6.21 -5.50 -6.83
CA GLY A 140 5.78 -4.34 -7.62
C GLY A 140 5.37 -3.17 -6.73
N GLY A 141 4.69 -3.43 -5.62
CA GLY A 141 4.32 -2.39 -4.66
C GLY A 141 5.51 -1.74 -3.97
N ILE A 142 6.50 -2.53 -3.56
CA ILE A 142 7.74 -2.00 -2.98
C ILE A 142 8.51 -1.16 -4.01
N LEU A 143 8.58 -1.64 -5.26
CA LEU A 143 9.22 -0.89 -6.34
C LEU A 143 8.50 0.45 -6.57
N ALA A 144 7.17 0.44 -6.62
CA ALA A 144 6.36 1.64 -6.76
C ALA A 144 6.56 2.62 -5.58
N LEU A 145 6.68 2.11 -4.35
CA LEU A 145 7.01 2.95 -3.19
C LEU A 145 8.37 3.63 -3.37
N CYS A 146 9.40 2.86 -3.74
CA CYS A 146 10.75 3.39 -3.99
C CYS A 146 10.78 4.45 -5.11
N LEU A 147 9.93 4.30 -6.14
CA LEU A 147 9.80 5.29 -7.22
C LEU A 147 9.00 6.52 -6.79
N SER A 148 7.98 6.35 -5.97
CA SER A 148 7.08 7.45 -5.58
C SER A 148 7.81 8.59 -4.88
N LEU A 149 8.68 8.30 -3.91
CA LEU A 149 9.26 9.34 -3.05
C LEU A 149 10.20 10.29 -3.83
N PRO A 150 11.12 9.81 -4.69
CA PRO A 150 11.90 10.69 -5.56
C PRO A 150 11.03 11.54 -6.49
N LEU A 151 9.91 11.01 -7.00
CA LEU A 151 8.99 11.79 -7.84
C LEU A 151 8.33 12.92 -7.04
N GLY A 152 7.97 12.68 -5.78
CA GLY A 152 7.46 13.73 -4.89
C GLY A 152 8.49 14.83 -4.64
N LEU A 153 9.75 14.46 -4.41
CA LEU A 153 10.86 15.41 -4.23
C LEU A 153 11.21 16.16 -5.53
N SER A 154 11.00 15.55 -6.69
CA SER A 154 11.26 16.18 -7.99
C SER A 154 10.45 17.46 -8.18
N HIS A 155 9.27 17.56 -7.56
CA HIS A 155 8.46 18.78 -7.55
C HIS A 155 9.17 19.97 -6.88
N LEU A 156 10.03 19.73 -5.87
CA LEU A 156 10.77 20.80 -5.19
C LEU A 156 11.92 21.36 -6.05
N VAL A 157 12.45 20.55 -6.98
CA VAL A 157 13.57 20.92 -7.86
C VAL A 157 13.05 21.48 -9.18
N SER A 158 12.08 20.80 -9.78
CA SER A 158 11.41 21.17 -11.03
C SER A 158 9.90 21.20 -10.80
N PRO A 159 9.34 22.34 -10.37
CA PRO A 159 7.91 22.45 -10.09
C PRO A 159 7.06 22.03 -11.28
N GLY A 160 6.17 21.07 -11.04
CA GLY A 160 5.27 20.53 -12.05
C GLY A 160 4.23 19.62 -11.40
N GLN A 161 2.96 19.76 -11.80
CA GLN A 161 1.87 18.95 -11.23
C GLN A 161 2.00 17.47 -11.59
N GLN A 162 2.54 17.15 -12.76
CA GLN A 162 2.82 15.79 -13.20
C GLN A 162 3.64 14.99 -12.19
N TRP A 163 4.63 15.62 -11.52
CA TRP A 163 5.45 14.95 -10.50
C TRP A 163 4.64 14.56 -9.26
N LEU A 164 3.72 15.42 -8.84
CA LEU A 164 2.83 15.16 -7.71
C LEU A 164 1.79 14.08 -8.05
N PHE A 165 1.26 14.10 -9.28
CA PHE A 165 0.36 13.05 -9.75
C PHE A 165 1.07 11.70 -9.88
N LEU A 166 2.29 11.68 -10.42
CA LEU A 166 3.11 10.48 -10.49
C LEU A 166 3.47 9.95 -9.09
N PHE A 167 3.86 10.83 -8.16
CA PHE A 167 4.02 10.47 -6.75
C PHE A 167 2.75 9.81 -6.21
N GLY A 168 1.59 10.45 -6.38
CA GLY A 168 0.30 9.96 -5.88
C GLY A 168 -0.09 8.60 -6.46
N ILE A 169 0.01 8.42 -7.78
CA ILE A 169 -0.40 7.17 -8.43
C ILE A 169 0.58 6.02 -8.13
N PHE A 170 1.89 6.27 -8.05
CA PHE A 170 2.84 5.26 -7.63
C PHE A 170 2.66 4.90 -6.14
N PHE A 171 2.40 5.89 -5.28
CA PHE A 171 2.23 5.66 -3.84
C PHE A 171 0.90 4.93 -3.52
N ILE A 172 -0.23 5.46 -3.99
CA ILE A 172 -1.54 4.88 -3.70
C ILE A 172 -1.76 3.65 -4.57
N GLY A 173 -1.70 3.84 -5.88
CA GLY A 173 -2.03 2.82 -6.86
C GLY A 173 -0.98 1.72 -6.98
N GLY A 174 0.27 2.12 -7.12
CA GLY A 174 1.40 1.22 -7.26
C GLY A 174 1.75 0.51 -5.96
N PHE A 175 1.87 1.23 -4.84
CA PHE A 175 2.25 0.65 -3.56
C PHE A 175 1.06 0.17 -2.73
N ALA A 176 0.23 1.10 -2.22
CA ALA A 176 -0.78 0.76 -1.21
C ALA A 176 -1.86 -0.21 -1.71
N ILE A 177 -2.37 0.02 -2.93
CA ILE A 177 -3.36 -0.84 -3.56
C ILE A 177 -2.75 -2.19 -3.94
N SER A 178 -1.58 -2.24 -4.60
CA SER A 178 -0.95 -3.54 -4.95
C SER A 178 -0.70 -4.42 -3.73
N VAL A 179 -0.14 -3.84 -2.66
CA VAL A 179 0.08 -4.56 -1.40
C VAL A 179 -1.24 -5.04 -0.80
N SER A 180 -2.26 -4.19 -0.77
CA SER A 180 -3.60 -4.55 -0.30
C SER A 180 -4.21 -5.71 -1.10
N ILE A 181 -4.14 -5.67 -2.43
CA ILE A 181 -4.62 -6.76 -3.31
C ILE A 181 -3.90 -8.06 -2.97
N GLY A 182 -2.56 -8.02 -2.88
CA GLY A 182 -1.75 -9.19 -2.54
C GLY A 182 -2.13 -9.77 -1.18
N MET A 183 -2.43 -8.92 -0.21
CA MET A 183 -2.83 -9.34 1.12
C MET A 183 -4.27 -9.85 1.20
N LEU A 184 -5.21 -9.28 0.45
CA LEU A 184 -6.59 -9.78 0.39
C LEU A 184 -6.64 -11.22 -0.15
N TYR A 185 -5.85 -11.53 -1.18
CA TYR A 185 -5.69 -12.90 -1.69
C TYR A 185 -5.03 -13.88 -0.71
N LYS A 186 -4.45 -13.40 0.40
CA LYS A 186 -3.92 -14.26 1.47
C LYS A 186 -4.87 -14.35 2.65
N ILE A 187 -5.30 -13.20 3.14
CA ILE A 187 -6.10 -13.07 4.36
C ILE A 187 -7.49 -13.65 4.15
N VAL A 188 -8.18 -13.32 3.05
CA VAL A 188 -9.57 -13.78 2.86
C VAL A 188 -9.65 -15.30 2.72
N PRO A 189 -8.84 -15.98 1.88
CA PRO A 189 -8.82 -17.44 1.86
C PRO A 189 -8.41 -18.05 3.20
N PHE A 190 -7.46 -17.44 3.91
CA PHE A 190 -7.05 -17.91 5.23
C PHE A 190 -8.19 -17.85 6.25
N LEU A 191 -8.91 -16.73 6.34
CA LEU A 191 -10.03 -16.57 7.26
C LEU A 191 -11.16 -17.54 6.94
N ILE A 192 -11.51 -17.70 5.65
CA ILE A 192 -12.55 -18.66 5.24
C ILE A 192 -12.12 -20.10 5.54
N TRP A 193 -10.86 -20.44 5.24
CA TRP A 193 -10.33 -21.76 5.56
C TRP A 193 -10.35 -22.02 7.08
N PHE A 194 -9.85 -21.06 7.87
CA PHE A 194 -9.75 -21.16 9.32
C PHE A 194 -11.13 -21.31 9.97
N HIS A 195 -12.12 -20.51 9.59
CA HIS A 195 -13.44 -20.56 10.22
C HIS A 195 -14.32 -21.72 9.74
N ARG A 196 -14.18 -22.19 8.49
CA ARG A 196 -15.09 -23.20 7.92
C ARG A 196 -14.52 -24.61 7.79
N PHE A 197 -13.20 -24.75 7.76
CA PHE A 197 -12.54 -26.01 7.45
C PHE A 197 -11.58 -26.50 8.54
N SER A 198 -11.08 -25.64 9.43
CA SER A 198 -10.09 -26.04 10.44
C SER A 198 -10.57 -27.13 11.40
N SER A 199 -11.83 -27.07 11.84
CA SER A 199 -12.45 -28.07 12.72
C SER A 199 -12.71 -29.42 12.03
N LEU A 200 -12.68 -29.44 10.70
CA LEU A 200 -12.93 -30.62 9.88
C LEU A 200 -11.64 -31.36 9.49
N VAL A 201 -10.48 -30.82 9.86
CA VAL A 201 -9.18 -31.44 9.61
C VAL A 201 -9.11 -32.80 10.31
N GLY A 202 -8.73 -33.84 9.58
CA GLY A 202 -8.69 -35.22 10.08
C GLY A 202 -10.03 -35.96 10.08
N GLN A 203 -11.14 -35.25 9.88
CA GLN A 203 -12.47 -35.86 9.75
C GLN A 203 -12.85 -36.08 8.28
N VAL A 204 -12.57 -35.09 7.43
CA VAL A 204 -12.86 -35.14 5.99
C VAL A 204 -11.70 -34.55 5.18
N ARG A 205 -11.70 -34.78 3.87
CA ARG A 205 -10.75 -34.11 2.96
C ARG A 205 -11.10 -32.62 2.89
N VAL A 206 -10.22 -31.78 3.42
CA VAL A 206 -10.33 -30.32 3.35
C VAL A 206 -9.48 -29.77 2.19
N PRO A 207 -9.93 -28.71 1.50
CA PRO A 207 -9.14 -28.07 0.44
C PRO A 207 -7.91 -27.39 1.01
N LEU A 208 -6.86 -27.22 0.20
CA LEU A 208 -5.73 -26.36 0.55
C LEU A 208 -6.12 -24.89 0.34
N LEU A 209 -5.45 -23.95 1.02
CA LEU A 209 -5.70 -22.51 0.84
C LEU A 209 -5.65 -22.06 -0.63
N LYS A 210 -4.71 -22.62 -1.40
CA LYS A 210 -4.54 -22.30 -2.83
C LYS A 210 -5.72 -22.79 -3.69
N ASP A 211 -6.46 -23.79 -3.23
CA ASP A 211 -7.58 -24.39 -3.97
C ASP A 211 -8.86 -23.56 -3.82
N LEU A 212 -8.91 -22.66 -2.82
CA LEU A 212 -10.02 -21.72 -2.63
C LEU A 212 -10.00 -20.57 -3.66
N LEU A 213 -8.89 -20.39 -4.38
CA LEU A 213 -8.72 -19.34 -5.39
C LEU A 213 -8.76 -19.93 -6.81
N PRO A 214 -9.24 -19.16 -7.81
CA PRO A 214 -9.15 -19.58 -9.21
C PRO A 214 -7.68 -19.72 -9.64
N LYS A 215 -7.32 -20.85 -10.27
CA LYS A 215 -5.93 -21.24 -10.56
C LYS A 215 -5.07 -20.16 -11.22
N ARG A 216 -5.61 -19.44 -12.21
CA ARG A 216 -4.91 -18.35 -12.94
C ARG A 216 -5.46 -16.95 -12.64
N GLY A 217 -6.56 -16.84 -11.90
CA GLY A 217 -7.28 -15.58 -11.68
C GLY A 217 -6.40 -14.49 -11.05
N PRO A 218 -5.80 -14.74 -9.86
CA PRO A 218 -4.92 -13.75 -9.23
C PRO A 218 -3.71 -13.37 -10.08
N ALA A 219 -3.21 -14.27 -10.94
CA ALA A 219 -2.08 -13.98 -11.82
C ALA A 219 -2.45 -13.03 -12.96
N ILE A 220 -3.61 -13.25 -13.58
CA ILE A 220 -4.15 -12.40 -14.63
C ILE A 220 -4.49 -11.02 -14.05
N GLN A 221 -5.20 -10.99 -12.93
CA GLN A 221 -5.59 -9.74 -12.26
C GLN A 221 -4.36 -8.91 -11.85
N ALA A 222 -3.32 -9.54 -11.28
CA ALA A 222 -2.09 -8.83 -10.92
C ALA A 222 -1.39 -8.22 -12.16
N THR A 223 -1.44 -8.92 -13.30
CA THR A 223 -0.87 -8.43 -14.56
C THR A 223 -1.68 -7.26 -15.11
N LEU A 224 -3.01 -7.37 -15.10
CA LEU A 224 -3.91 -6.28 -15.50
C LEU A 224 -3.70 -5.03 -14.64
N HIS A 225 -3.58 -5.19 -13.32
CA HIS A 225 -3.28 -4.10 -12.39
C HIS A 225 -1.94 -3.42 -12.70
N GLY A 226 -0.90 -4.19 -12.98
CA GLY A 226 0.41 -3.66 -13.36
C GLY A 226 0.37 -2.90 -14.69
N VAL A 227 -0.29 -3.45 -15.71
CA VAL A 227 -0.45 -2.81 -17.01
C VAL A 227 -1.29 -1.53 -16.90
N SER A 228 -2.40 -1.55 -16.16
CA SER A 228 -3.22 -0.36 -15.93
C SER A 228 -2.44 0.76 -15.24
N LEU A 229 -1.63 0.42 -14.24
CA LEU A 229 -0.76 1.37 -13.56
C LEU A 229 0.24 2.02 -14.53
N LEU A 230 0.92 1.21 -15.35
CA LEU A 230 1.91 1.71 -16.30
C LEU A 230 1.28 2.61 -17.35
N LEU A 231 0.08 2.30 -17.85
CA LEU A 231 -0.65 3.14 -18.79
C LEU A 231 -1.06 4.49 -18.16
N VAL A 232 -1.60 4.47 -16.94
CA VAL A 232 -1.93 5.72 -16.23
C VAL A 232 -0.66 6.56 -15.99
N CYS A 233 0.44 5.95 -15.55
CA CYS A 233 1.71 6.67 -15.37
C CYS A 233 2.25 7.24 -16.69
N ASN A 234 2.15 6.48 -17.78
CA ASN A 234 2.55 6.92 -19.12
C ASN A 234 1.72 8.13 -19.57
N GLY A 235 0.39 8.06 -19.44
CA GLY A 235 -0.50 9.16 -19.78
C GLY A 235 -0.26 10.41 -18.92
N ILE A 236 0.03 10.27 -17.63
CA ILE A 236 0.41 11.41 -16.78
C ILE A 236 1.74 12.02 -17.23
N PHE A 237 2.74 11.20 -17.55
CA PHE A 237 4.07 11.67 -17.92
C PHE A 237 4.09 12.38 -19.28
N PHE A 238 3.40 11.83 -20.27
CA PHE A 238 3.30 12.40 -21.62
C PHE A 238 2.11 13.35 -21.79
N GLN A 239 1.30 13.56 -20.75
CA GLN A 239 0.10 14.38 -20.76
C GLN A 239 -0.92 13.93 -21.84
N GLU A 240 -1.12 12.62 -21.94
CA GLU A 240 -1.91 11.94 -22.97
C GLU A 240 -3.17 11.31 -22.35
N ASP A 241 -4.32 11.96 -22.59
CA ASP A 241 -5.61 11.61 -21.96
C ASP A 241 -6.11 10.22 -22.32
N LEU A 242 -5.87 9.75 -23.56
CA LEU A 242 -6.34 8.46 -24.03
C LEU A 242 -5.67 7.33 -23.26
N SER A 243 -4.35 7.42 -23.05
CA SER A 243 -3.56 6.49 -22.23
C SER A 243 -4.10 6.40 -20.79
N ILE A 244 -4.42 7.56 -20.18
CA ILE A 244 -5.04 7.61 -18.84
C ILE A 244 -6.39 6.89 -18.82
N ARG A 245 -7.27 7.16 -19.81
CA ARG A 245 -8.62 6.56 -19.88
C ARG A 245 -8.57 5.04 -20.09
N ILE A 246 -7.72 4.57 -20.99
CA ILE A 246 -7.52 3.12 -21.22
C ILE A 246 -6.96 2.46 -19.96
N GLY A 247 -5.95 3.08 -19.34
CA GLY A 247 -5.37 2.62 -18.08
C GLY A 247 -6.41 2.52 -16.97
N ALA A 248 -7.25 3.55 -16.78
CA ALA A 248 -8.32 3.57 -15.80
C ALA A 248 -9.40 2.50 -16.08
N GLY A 249 -9.76 2.28 -17.35
CA GLY A 249 -10.68 1.22 -17.75
C GLY A 249 -10.15 -0.17 -17.40
N LEU A 250 -8.88 -0.44 -17.69
CA LEU A 250 -8.21 -1.70 -17.31
C LEU A 250 -8.11 -1.86 -15.80
N TRP A 251 -7.88 -0.76 -15.07
CA TRP A 251 -7.87 -0.77 -13.60
C TRP A 251 -9.23 -1.20 -13.05
N MET A 252 -10.32 -0.64 -13.59
CA MET A 252 -11.68 -0.99 -13.20
C MET A 252 -11.96 -2.48 -13.43
N VAL A 253 -11.57 -3.03 -14.58
CA VAL A 253 -11.70 -4.47 -14.87
C VAL A 253 -10.89 -5.30 -13.86
N SER A 254 -9.66 -4.90 -13.56
CA SER A 254 -8.81 -5.56 -12.56
C SER A 254 -9.45 -5.58 -11.16
N SER A 255 -10.05 -4.46 -10.74
CA SER A 255 -10.76 -4.35 -9.47
C SER A 255 -12.03 -5.21 -9.42
N LEU A 256 -12.79 -5.28 -10.52
CA LEU A 256 -13.96 -6.17 -10.62
C LEU A 256 -13.55 -7.65 -10.53
N MET A 257 -12.47 -8.04 -11.20
CA MET A 257 -11.93 -9.39 -11.08
C MET A 257 -11.54 -9.74 -9.65
N LEU A 258 -10.89 -8.82 -8.93
CA LEU A 258 -10.60 -9.00 -7.50
C LEU A 258 -11.87 -9.25 -6.70
N LEU A 259 -12.89 -8.41 -6.87
CA LEU A 259 -14.17 -8.55 -6.18
C LEU A 259 -14.81 -9.92 -6.45
N ILE A 260 -14.88 -10.34 -7.71
CA ILE A 260 -15.42 -11.64 -8.11
C ILE A 260 -14.64 -12.79 -7.46
N HIS A 261 -13.31 -12.73 -7.45
CA HIS A 261 -12.49 -13.76 -6.79
C HIS A 261 -12.73 -13.82 -5.28
N LEU A 262 -12.89 -12.67 -4.61
CA LEU A 262 -13.18 -12.65 -3.17
C LEU A 262 -14.57 -13.23 -2.86
N ILE A 263 -15.59 -12.89 -3.64
CA ILE A 263 -16.93 -13.48 -3.52
C ILE A 263 -16.87 -14.98 -3.74
N PHE A 264 -16.14 -15.44 -4.75
CA PHE A 264 -15.93 -16.86 -5.02
C PHE A 264 -15.32 -17.58 -3.81
N VAL A 265 -14.26 -17.03 -3.20
CA VAL A 265 -13.65 -17.59 -1.96
C VAL A 265 -14.67 -17.65 -0.82
N VAL A 266 -15.39 -16.56 -0.55
CA VAL A 266 -16.38 -16.47 0.53
C VAL A 266 -17.55 -17.45 0.33
N SER A 267 -17.86 -17.82 -0.92
CA SER A 267 -18.92 -18.78 -1.24
C SER A 267 -18.56 -20.24 -0.96
N HIS A 268 -17.28 -20.58 -0.69
CA HIS A 268 -16.85 -21.97 -0.45
C HIS A 268 -17.45 -22.54 0.84
N LYS A 269 -18.13 -23.68 0.73
CA LYS A 269 -18.71 -24.42 1.86
C LYS A 269 -18.04 -25.79 2.02
N PRO A 270 -17.89 -26.30 3.25
CA PRO A 270 -17.43 -27.66 3.47
C PRO A 270 -18.46 -28.66 2.94
N LYS A 271 -17.97 -29.71 2.28
CA LYS A 271 -18.79 -30.87 1.92
C LYS A 271 -18.75 -31.85 3.08
N ILE A 272 -19.74 -31.78 3.96
CA ILE A 272 -19.87 -32.70 5.10
C ILE A 272 -20.63 -33.95 4.61
N PRO A 273 -20.06 -35.17 4.72
CA PRO A 273 -20.82 -36.39 4.50
C PRO A 273 -21.96 -36.47 5.50
N ILE A 274 -23.20 -36.64 5.04
CA ILE A 274 -24.34 -36.89 5.94
C ILE A 274 -24.08 -38.23 6.62
N PRO A 275 -24.09 -38.33 7.97
CA PRO A 275 -23.97 -39.63 8.61
C PRO A 275 -25.17 -40.48 8.17
N HIS A 276 -24.88 -41.62 7.56
CA HIS A 276 -25.90 -42.63 7.32
C HIS A 276 -26.40 -43.09 8.69
N LEU A 277 -27.60 -42.65 9.07
CA LEU A 277 -28.34 -43.23 10.18
C LEU A 277 -28.70 -44.65 9.74
N GLY A 278 -27.87 -45.60 10.19
CA GLY A 278 -28.15 -47.03 10.12
C GLY A 278 -29.06 -47.46 11.25
#